data_AF-A0A542AZP2-F1
#
_entry.id   AF-A0A542AZP2-F1
#
_cell.length_a   1.000
_cell.length_b   1.000
_cell.length_c   1.000
_cell.angle_alpha   90.00
_cell.angle_beta   90.00
_cell.angle_gamma   90.00
#
_symmetry.space_group_name_H-M   'P 1'
#
loop_
_entity.id
_entity.type
_entity.pdbx_description
1 polymer ?
#
loop_
_entity_poly.entity_id
_entity_poly.type
_entity_poly.pdbx_seq_one_letter_code
_entity_poly.pdbx_strand_id
1 'polypeptide(L)'
;MDIDWVNHGIGFVLSIGTSIVFILLLLFFLQPRIEISDKICYKTQKGKKFYFFKIVNRSWFSAYTIEFELYKKIPYIVDKVKVNHRIEEIALSRSKFYSIPPYKRTKGYGDHAVLIRTFEDLNKDINVKNQEYILIVSAKHGLFNLTKVTTQTFENSEVFHKGHFKFGKNLGVC
;
A
#
# COMPACT_ATOMS: atom_id res chain seq x y z
N MET A 1 14.66 -12.36 -54.64
CA MET A 1 13.77 -12.25 -53.45
C MET A 1 13.54 -10.78 -53.26
N ASP A 2 12.36 -10.28 -53.62
CA ASP A 2 12.15 -8.83 -53.80
C ASP A 2 12.28 -8.06 -52.49
N ILE A 3 13.02 -6.96 -52.56
CA ILE A 3 13.26 -6.00 -51.48
C ILE A 3 11.94 -5.49 -50.88
N ASP A 4 10.87 -5.44 -51.68
CA ASP A 4 9.55 -4.98 -51.27
C ASP A 4 8.87 -5.93 -50.26
N TRP A 5 8.97 -7.24 -50.44
CA TRP A 5 8.43 -8.21 -49.47
C TRP A 5 9.16 -8.15 -48.12
N VAL A 6 10.47 -7.89 -48.15
CA VAL A 6 11.29 -7.70 -46.94
C VAL A 6 10.88 -6.41 -46.22
N ASN A 7 10.68 -5.31 -46.95
CA ASN A 7 10.25 -4.03 -46.38
C ASN A 7 8.83 -4.10 -45.79
N HIS A 8 7.89 -4.76 -46.47
CA HIS A 8 6.54 -4.99 -45.95
C HIS A 8 6.56 -5.87 -44.69
N GLY A 9 7.40 -6.90 -44.65
CA GLY A 9 7.58 -7.76 -43.48
C GLY A 9 8.14 -7.00 -42.26
N ILE A 10 9.16 -6.16 -42.47
CA ILE A 10 9.76 -5.33 -41.40
C ILE A 10 8.73 -4.33 -40.86
N GLY A 11 7.97 -3.66 -41.74
CA GLY A 11 6.93 -2.72 -41.33
C GLY A 11 5.85 -3.36 -40.46
N PHE A 12 5.45 -4.60 -40.79
CA PHE A 12 4.49 -5.37 -40.01
C PHE A 12 5.02 -5.77 -38.63
N VAL A 13 6.28 -6.22 -38.53
CA VAL A 13 6.88 -6.58 -37.23
C VAL A 13 7.06 -5.34 -36.34
N LEU A 14 7.45 -4.19 -36.92
CA LEU A 14 7.59 -2.94 -36.17
C LEU A 14 6.25 -2.41 -35.65
N SER A 15 5.17 -2.53 -36.41
CA SER A 15 3.84 -2.09 -35.96
C SER A 15 3.30 -2.94 -34.81
N ILE A 16 3.56 -4.25 -34.83
CA ILE A 16 3.25 -5.14 -33.71
C ILE A 16 4.09 -4.78 -32.48
N GLY A 17 5.41 -4.62 -32.67
CA GLY A 17 6.33 -4.28 -31.58
C GLY A 17 5.96 -2.97 -30.89
N THR A 18 5.66 -1.93 -31.66
CA THR A 18 5.22 -0.62 -31.12
C THR A 18 3.91 -0.70 -30.37
N SER A 19 2.94 -1.48 -30.87
CA SER A 19 1.65 -1.69 -30.19
C SER A 19 1.81 -2.40 -28.84
N ILE A 20 2.66 -3.43 -28.77
CA ILE A 20 2.97 -4.14 -27.53
C ILE A 20 3.60 -3.20 -26.51
N VAL A 21 4.63 -2.45 -26.93
CA VAL A 21 5.30 -1.47 -26.06
C VAL A 21 4.31 -0.43 -25.55
N PHE A 22 3.45 0.09 -26.42
CA PHE A 22 2.42 1.07 -26.05
C PHE A 22 1.46 0.51 -24.99
N ILE A 23 0.96 -0.72 -25.16
CA ILE A 23 0.06 -1.35 -24.19
C ILE A 23 0.77 -1.56 -22.85
N LEU A 24 2.01 -2.06 -22.86
CA LEU A 24 2.78 -2.28 -21.62
C LEU A 24 3.00 -0.97 -20.85
N LEU A 25 3.35 0.11 -21.56
CA LEU A 25 3.48 1.43 -20.94
C LEU A 25 2.15 1.90 -20.37
N LEU A 26 1.05 1.77 -21.12
CA LEU A 26 -0.28 2.16 -20.68
C LEU A 26 -0.67 1.42 -19.38
N LEU A 27 -0.50 0.10 -19.34
CA LEU A 27 -0.81 -0.70 -18.15
C LEU A 27 0.06 -0.30 -16.95
N PHE A 28 1.35 0.00 -17.18
CA PHE A 28 2.27 0.47 -16.14
C PHE A 28 1.84 1.84 -15.57
N PHE A 29 1.41 2.79 -16.41
CA PHE A 29 0.98 4.11 -15.96
C PHE A 29 -0.40 4.12 -15.29
N LEU A 30 -1.26 3.15 -15.60
CA LEU A 30 -2.61 3.02 -15.04
C LEU A 30 -2.67 2.19 -13.75
N GLN A 31 -1.56 1.58 -13.32
CA GLN A 31 -1.55 0.88 -12.05
C GLN A 31 -1.69 1.87 -10.87
N PRO A 32 -2.60 1.63 -9.90
CA PRO A 32 -2.76 2.49 -8.73
C PRO A 32 -1.46 2.69 -7.96
N ARG A 33 -1.16 3.94 -7.57
CA ARG A 33 0.02 4.32 -6.80
C ARG A 33 -0.41 4.63 -5.38
N ILE A 34 -0.41 3.60 -4.53
CA ILE A 34 -0.72 3.74 -3.11
C ILE A 34 0.57 3.77 -2.31
N GLU A 35 0.71 4.78 -1.45
CA GLU A 35 1.78 4.86 -0.47
C GLU A 35 1.22 4.67 0.94
N ILE A 36 1.99 3.99 1.78
CA ILE A 36 1.69 3.77 3.19
C ILE A 36 2.78 4.48 4.00
N SER A 37 2.42 5.12 5.11
CA SER A 37 3.42 5.69 6.00
C SER A 37 4.25 4.59 6.67
N ASP A 38 5.55 4.82 6.82
CA ASP A 38 6.46 3.99 7.61
C ASP A 38 6.25 4.16 9.12
N LYS A 39 5.38 5.08 9.54
CA LYS A 39 5.06 5.39 10.93
C LYS A 39 3.66 4.93 11.30
N ILE A 40 3.48 4.63 12.59
CA ILE A 40 2.20 4.35 13.23
C ILE A 40 1.96 5.45 14.27
N CYS A 41 0.89 6.22 14.12
CA CYS A 41 0.51 7.18 15.16
C CYS A 41 -0.39 6.52 16.20
N TYR A 42 -0.26 6.89 17.47
CA TYR A 42 -1.19 6.42 18.50
C TYR A 42 -1.74 7.54 19.39
N LYS A 43 -2.95 7.32 19.88
CA LYS A 43 -3.64 8.18 20.86
C LYS A 43 -4.24 7.35 21.98
N THR A 44 -4.25 7.90 23.19
CA THR A 44 -4.97 7.32 24.32
C THR A 44 -6.27 8.08 24.54
N GLN A 45 -7.41 7.40 24.52
CA GLN A 45 -8.72 7.98 24.83
C GLN A 45 -9.44 7.06 25.82
N LYS A 46 -9.88 7.62 26.96
CA LYS A 46 -10.54 6.87 28.05
C LYS A 46 -9.75 5.62 28.49
N GLY A 47 -8.43 5.73 28.61
CA GLY A 47 -7.55 4.63 29.01
C GLY A 47 -7.26 3.58 27.94
N LYS A 48 -7.86 3.67 26.74
CA LYS A 48 -7.58 2.77 25.61
C LYS A 48 -6.67 3.44 24.59
N LYS A 49 -5.68 2.70 24.08
CA LYS A 49 -4.82 3.15 22.96
C LYS A 49 -5.46 2.79 21.63
N PHE A 50 -5.35 3.70 20.67
CA PHE A 50 -5.76 3.50 19.28
C PHE A 50 -4.58 3.77 18.39
N TYR A 51 -4.35 2.88 17.43
CA TYR A 51 -3.21 2.94 16.50
C TYR A 51 -3.72 3.25 15.11
N PHE A 52 -3.12 4.24 14.47
CA PHE A 52 -3.54 4.78 13.18
C PHE A 52 -2.45 4.52 12.14
N PHE A 53 -2.89 4.12 10.96
CA PHE A 53 -2.07 3.97 9.77
C PHE A 53 -2.53 4.95 8.73
N LYS A 54 -1.56 5.55 8.02
CA LYS A 54 -1.84 6.51 6.98
C LYS A 54 -1.55 5.96 5.61
N ILE A 55 -2.51 6.13 4.72
CA ILE A 55 -2.46 5.68 3.34
C ILE A 55 -2.78 6.87 2.45
N VAL A 56 -2.01 7.03 1.37
CA VAL A 56 -2.13 8.15 0.44
C VAL A 56 -2.23 7.60 -0.98
N ASN A 57 -3.27 8.00 -1.70
CA ASN A 57 -3.35 7.80 -3.14
C ASN A 57 -2.49 8.86 -3.85
N ARG A 58 -1.48 8.41 -4.57
CA ARG A 58 -0.58 9.22 -5.41
C ARG A 58 -0.93 9.17 -6.88
N SER A 59 -1.91 8.36 -7.27
CA SER A 59 -2.39 8.34 -8.63
C SER A 59 -3.06 9.65 -9.00
N TRP A 60 -2.99 9.99 -10.28
CA TRP A 60 -3.73 11.09 -10.90
C TRP A 60 -5.20 10.72 -11.19
N PHE A 61 -5.61 9.51 -10.82
CA PHE A 61 -6.97 8.97 -10.87
C PHE A 61 -7.39 8.42 -9.50
N SER A 62 -8.69 8.17 -9.32
CA SER A 62 -9.23 7.56 -8.10
C SER A 62 -8.84 6.09 -8.03
N ALA A 63 -8.38 5.66 -6.86
CA ALA A 63 -8.31 4.24 -6.53
C ALA A 63 -9.71 3.76 -6.14
N TYR A 64 -10.08 2.55 -6.53
CA TYR A 64 -11.36 1.92 -6.22
C TYR A 64 -11.16 0.57 -5.55
N THR A 65 -12.19 0.11 -4.82
CA THR A 65 -12.20 -1.18 -4.10
C THR A 65 -10.91 -1.36 -3.30
N ILE A 66 -10.67 -0.44 -2.38
CA ILE A 66 -9.47 -0.46 -1.55
C ILE A 66 -9.73 -1.37 -0.37
N GLU A 67 -8.86 -2.36 -0.19
CA GLU A 67 -8.92 -3.33 0.89
C GLU A 67 -7.65 -3.23 1.73
N PHE A 68 -7.82 -3.34 3.04
CA PHE A 68 -6.77 -3.19 4.05
C PHE A 68 -6.76 -4.44 4.91
N GLU A 69 -5.58 -5.01 5.06
CA GLU A 69 -5.35 -6.17 5.92
C GLU A 69 -4.14 -5.88 6.79
N LEU A 70 -4.26 -6.14 8.09
CA LEU A 70 -3.18 -5.96 9.04
C LEU A 70 -2.86 -7.30 9.67
N TYR A 71 -1.58 -7.66 9.65
CA TYR A 71 -1.11 -8.91 10.20
C TYR A 71 -0.01 -8.68 11.23
N LYS A 72 0.02 -9.53 12.26
CA LYS A 72 1.15 -9.74 13.15
C LYS A 72 1.92 -10.97 12.66
N LYS A 73 3.23 -10.82 12.45
CA LYS A 73 4.12 -11.90 12.07
C LYS A 73 5.00 -12.25 13.27
N ILE A 74 4.83 -13.47 13.79
CA ILE A 74 5.43 -13.95 15.02
C ILE A 74 6.41 -15.09 14.69
N PRO A 75 7.70 -14.94 14.98
CA PRO A 75 8.67 -16.00 14.76
C PRO A 75 8.54 -17.07 15.84
N TYR A 76 8.70 -18.33 15.45
CA TYR A 76 8.80 -19.45 16.36
C TYR A 76 9.88 -20.43 15.89
N ILE A 77 10.57 -21.05 16.85
CA ILE A 77 11.67 -21.98 16.57
C ILE A 77 11.07 -23.36 16.29
N VAL A 78 11.38 -23.93 15.14
CA VAL A 78 10.95 -25.28 14.74
C VAL A 78 12.01 -26.32 15.09
N ASP A 79 13.27 -25.96 14.91
CA ASP A 79 14.46 -26.76 15.22
C ASP A 79 15.60 -25.80 15.54
N LYS A 80 16.67 -26.23 16.22
CA LYS A 80 17.75 -25.43 16.85
C LYS A 80 18.18 -24.14 16.10
N VAL A 81 18.14 -24.12 14.77
CA VAL A 81 18.50 -22.96 13.92
C VAL A 81 17.37 -22.53 12.97
N LYS A 82 16.28 -23.30 12.84
CA LYS A 82 15.19 -23.04 11.90
C LYS A 82 14.08 -22.23 12.56
N VAL A 83 13.87 -21.02 12.05
CA VAL A 83 12.78 -20.12 12.48
C VAL A 83 11.68 -20.15 11.42
N ASN A 84 10.45 -20.38 11.84
CA ASN A 84 9.26 -20.20 11.01
C ASN A 84 8.41 -19.04 11.56
N HIS A 85 7.39 -18.60 10.81
CA HIS A 85 6.55 -17.48 11.21
C HIS A 85 5.08 -17.89 11.23
N ARG A 86 4.42 -17.56 12.34
CA ARG A 86 2.96 -17.55 12.42
C ARG A 86 2.47 -16.18 12.00
N ILE A 87 1.39 -16.15 11.22
CA ILE A 87 0.72 -14.93 10.82
C ILE A 87 -0.63 -14.89 11.52
N GLU A 88 -0.90 -13.82 12.25
CA GLU A 88 -2.17 -13.59 12.95
C GLU A 88 -2.78 -12.30 12.40
N GLU A 89 -4.05 -12.34 12.00
CA GLU A 89 -4.76 -11.16 11.51
C GLU A 89 -5.18 -10.25 12.67
N ILE A 90 -4.99 -8.95 12.50
CA ILE A 90 -5.37 -7.90 13.45
C ILE A 90 -6.57 -7.16 12.89
N ALA A 91 -7.61 -7.03 13.71
CA ALA A 91 -8.84 -6.37 13.29
C ALA A 91 -8.62 -4.86 13.09
N LEU A 92 -8.99 -4.38 11.89
CA LEU A 92 -9.06 -2.96 11.57
C LEU A 92 -10.49 -2.43 11.81
N SER A 93 -10.59 -1.18 12.26
CA SER A 93 -11.87 -0.46 12.36
C SER A 93 -12.63 -0.35 11.05
N ARG A 94 -11.90 -0.39 9.93
CA ARG A 94 -12.43 -0.43 8.58
C ARG A 94 -11.42 -1.10 7.67
N SER A 95 -11.82 -2.24 7.10
CA SER A 95 -11.00 -3.02 6.17
C SER A 95 -11.26 -2.68 4.70
N LYS A 96 -12.32 -1.94 4.37
CA LYS A 96 -12.66 -1.60 2.97
C LYS A 96 -13.09 -0.16 2.76
N PHE A 97 -12.63 0.43 1.67
CA PHE A 97 -13.07 1.72 1.15
C PHE A 97 -13.52 1.56 -0.30
N TYR A 98 -14.61 2.21 -0.66
CA TYR A 98 -15.10 2.17 -2.04
C TYR A 98 -14.14 2.89 -3.00
N SER A 99 -13.66 4.08 -2.61
CA SER A 99 -12.74 4.86 -3.41
C SER A 99 -11.87 5.79 -2.56
N ILE A 100 -10.66 6.06 -3.03
CA ILE A 100 -9.80 7.15 -2.55
C ILE A 100 -9.56 8.10 -3.73
N PRO A 101 -9.95 9.38 -3.62
CA PRO A 101 -9.79 10.38 -4.68
C PRO A 101 -8.37 10.52 -5.24
N PRO A 102 -8.22 11.10 -6.43
CA PRO A 102 -6.92 11.35 -7.03
C PRO A 102 -6.07 12.29 -6.20
N TYR A 103 -4.75 12.16 -6.33
CA TYR A 103 -3.78 13.04 -5.71
C TYR A 103 -4.00 14.50 -6.13
N LYS A 104 -4.11 15.39 -5.13
CA LYS A 104 -4.19 16.84 -5.33
C LYS A 104 -2.97 17.52 -4.73
N ARG A 105 -2.32 18.37 -5.53
CA ARG A 105 -1.17 19.18 -5.07
C ARG A 105 -1.60 20.42 -4.26
N THR A 106 -2.84 20.87 -4.45
CA THR A 106 -3.39 22.09 -3.84
C THR A 106 -3.36 22.01 -2.31
N LYS A 107 -2.85 23.06 -1.66
CA LYS A 107 -2.82 23.16 -0.20
C LYS A 107 -4.24 23.12 0.37
N GLY A 108 -4.40 22.51 1.54
CA GLY A 108 -5.71 22.37 2.20
C GLY A 108 -6.55 21.17 1.73
N TYR A 109 -6.13 20.44 0.69
CA TYR A 109 -6.81 19.23 0.25
C TYR A 109 -6.09 17.97 0.75
N GLY A 110 -6.84 17.07 1.37
CA GLY A 110 -6.33 15.81 1.93
C GLY A 110 -7.27 14.61 1.71
N ASP A 111 -8.24 14.77 0.82
CA ASP A 111 -9.23 13.76 0.42
C ASP A 111 -8.59 12.50 -0.18
N HIS A 112 -7.44 12.65 -0.82
CA HIS A 112 -6.60 11.56 -1.34
C HIS A 112 -5.79 10.82 -0.26
N ALA A 113 -5.95 11.17 1.02
CA ALA A 113 -5.30 10.51 2.14
C ALA A 113 -6.35 9.99 3.13
N VAL A 114 -6.16 8.75 3.59
CA VAL A 114 -7.06 8.12 4.55
C VAL A 114 -6.30 7.64 5.78
N LEU A 115 -7.01 7.59 6.90
CA LEU A 115 -6.55 7.01 8.14
C LEU A 115 -7.43 5.81 8.46
N ILE A 116 -6.79 4.67 8.68
CA ILE A 116 -7.42 3.49 9.28
C ILE A 116 -6.84 3.30 10.67
N ARG A 117 -7.61 2.68 11.56
CA ARG A 117 -7.14 2.37 12.92
C ARG A 117 -7.42 0.94 13.32
N THR A 118 -6.64 0.42 14.26
CA THR A 118 -6.98 -0.79 15.04
C THR A 118 -7.30 -0.41 16.49
N PHE A 119 -8.11 -1.25 17.12
CA PHE A 119 -8.44 -1.17 18.55
C PHE A 119 -7.55 -2.08 19.41
N GLU A 120 -6.75 -2.94 18.77
CA GLU A 120 -5.81 -3.81 19.46
C GLU A 120 -4.60 -3.02 19.95
N ASP A 121 -4.08 -3.41 21.11
CA ASP A 121 -2.94 -2.75 21.73
C ASP A 121 -1.63 -3.28 21.16
N LEU A 122 -1.13 -2.63 20.10
CA LEU A 122 0.08 -3.04 19.40
C LEU A 122 1.37 -2.84 20.23
N ASN A 123 1.32 -2.07 21.31
CA ASN A 123 2.52 -1.78 22.11
C ASN A 123 2.95 -2.95 23.01
N LYS A 124 2.09 -3.96 23.21
CA LYS A 124 2.41 -5.14 24.03
C LYS A 124 3.45 -6.03 23.38
N ASP A 125 3.52 -5.99 22.06
CA ASP A 125 4.17 -7.01 21.25
C ASP A 125 5.36 -6.47 20.45
N ILE A 126 5.41 -5.15 20.21
CA ILE A 126 6.42 -4.52 19.34
C ILE A 126 7.87 -4.65 19.85
N ASN A 127 8.07 -4.81 21.16
CA ASN A 127 9.41 -5.00 21.73
C ASN A 127 9.78 -6.48 21.89
N VAL A 128 8.88 -7.39 21.51
CA VAL A 128 9.20 -8.82 21.47
C VAL A 128 10.10 -9.05 20.27
N LYS A 129 11.26 -9.63 20.51
CA LYS A 129 12.30 -9.84 19.50
C LYS A 129 11.71 -10.46 18.23
N ASN A 130 11.98 -9.83 17.09
CA ASN A 130 11.63 -10.28 15.74
C ASN A 130 10.12 -10.37 15.44
N GLN A 131 9.26 -9.69 16.22
CA GLN A 131 7.84 -9.54 15.85
C GLN A 131 7.66 -8.33 14.92
N GLU A 132 6.86 -8.51 13.87
CA GLU A 132 6.63 -7.48 12.85
C GLU A 132 5.13 -7.30 12.62
N TYR A 133 4.71 -6.08 12.31
CA TYR A 133 3.38 -5.83 11.77
C TYR A 133 3.46 -5.58 10.27
N ILE A 134 2.54 -6.18 9.51
CA ILE A 134 2.48 -6.07 8.06
C ILE A 134 1.13 -5.50 7.68
N LEU A 135 1.11 -4.28 7.14
CA LEU A 135 -0.07 -3.68 6.55
C LEU A 135 -0.05 -3.90 5.04
N ILE A 136 -1.08 -4.56 4.52
CA ILE A 136 -1.29 -4.79 3.11
C ILE A 136 -2.46 -3.92 2.64
N VAL A 137 -2.25 -3.23 1.51
CA VAL A 137 -3.27 -2.40 0.87
C VAL A 137 -3.41 -2.82 -0.58
N SER A 138 -4.58 -3.35 -0.91
CA SER A 138 -4.97 -3.73 -2.26
C SER A 138 -5.87 -2.64 -2.84
N ALA A 139 -5.55 -2.12 -4.02
CA ALA A 139 -6.34 -1.08 -4.67
C ALA A 139 -6.49 -1.36 -6.16
N LYS A 140 -7.68 -1.07 -6.71
CA LYS A 140 -8.01 -1.29 -8.12
C LYS A 140 -8.10 0.01 -8.90
N HIS A 141 -7.71 -0.04 -10.17
CA HIS A 141 -8.02 1.00 -11.15
C HIS A 141 -9.47 0.86 -11.62
N GLY A 142 -10.20 1.97 -11.71
CA GLY A 142 -11.64 1.95 -12.02
C GLY A 142 -12.02 1.43 -13.41
N LEU A 143 -11.14 1.56 -14.40
CA LEU A 143 -11.44 1.19 -15.80
C LEU A 143 -10.95 -0.20 -16.24
N PHE A 144 -9.84 -0.69 -15.66
CA PHE A 144 -9.10 -1.83 -16.22
C PHE A 144 -8.98 -3.00 -15.24
N ASN A 145 -9.63 -2.93 -14.07
CA ASN A 145 -9.50 -3.90 -12.97
C ASN A 145 -8.03 -4.20 -12.55
N LEU A 146 -7.07 -3.39 -13.00
CA LEU A 146 -5.67 -3.50 -12.61
C LEU A 146 -5.57 -3.27 -11.11
N THR A 147 -5.05 -4.28 -10.41
CA THR A 147 -4.89 -4.25 -8.97
C THR A 147 -3.43 -3.99 -8.63
N LYS A 148 -3.18 -3.08 -7.68
CA LYS A 148 -1.89 -2.94 -7.01
C LYS A 148 -2.04 -3.41 -5.58
N VAL A 149 -1.11 -4.24 -5.14
CA VAL A 149 -0.90 -4.55 -3.72
C VAL A 149 0.34 -3.77 -3.27
N THR A 150 0.18 -2.96 -2.23
CA THR A 150 1.27 -2.26 -1.55
C THR A 150 1.36 -2.80 -0.13
N THR A 151 2.57 -3.13 0.32
CA THR A 151 2.83 -3.68 1.64
C THR A 151 3.79 -2.79 2.40
N GLN A 152 3.53 -2.59 3.69
CA GLN A 152 4.44 -1.91 4.62
C GLN A 152 4.64 -2.77 5.85
N THR A 153 5.91 -3.00 6.21
CA THR A 153 6.31 -3.71 7.42
C THR A 153 6.73 -2.71 8.50
N PHE A 154 6.39 -3.01 9.75
CA PHE A 154 6.72 -2.23 10.94
C PHE A 154 7.41 -3.16 11.95
N GLU A 155 8.72 -2.97 12.15
CA GLU A 155 9.57 -3.97 12.83
C GLU A 155 10.03 -3.53 14.23
N ASN A 156 9.94 -2.24 14.56
CA ASN A 156 10.51 -1.70 15.79
C ASN A 156 9.58 -0.69 16.47
N SER A 157 9.86 -0.38 17.74
CA SER A 157 9.08 0.60 18.50
C SER A 157 9.29 2.04 18.05
N GLU A 158 10.35 2.34 17.30
CA GLU A 158 10.63 3.69 16.78
C GLU A 158 9.64 4.13 15.69
N VAL A 159 8.94 3.20 15.06
CA VAL A 159 7.85 3.54 14.14
C VAL A 159 6.61 4.08 14.86
N PHE A 160 6.50 3.90 16.18
CA PHE A 160 5.34 4.34 16.98
C PHE A 160 5.51 5.76 17.47
N HIS A 161 4.64 6.64 17.02
CA HIS A 161 4.65 8.04 17.41
C HIS A 161 3.36 8.42 18.16
N LYS A 162 3.52 9.00 19.34
CA LYS A 162 2.40 9.63 20.04
C LYS A 162 2.02 10.89 19.28
N GLY A 163 0.75 11.04 18.90
CA GLY A 163 0.32 12.23 18.17
C GLY A 163 -0.47 11.90 16.92
N HIS A 164 -0.29 12.71 15.88
CA HIS A 164 -1.13 12.68 14.68
C HIS A 164 -0.24 12.69 13.44
N PHE A 165 -0.72 12.11 12.34
CA PHE A 165 -0.06 12.33 11.06
C PHE A 165 -0.21 13.78 10.61
N LYS A 166 0.77 14.25 9.86
CA LYS A 166 0.66 15.51 9.09
C LYS A 166 -0.55 15.44 8.18
N PHE A 167 -1.15 16.58 7.88
CA PHE A 167 -2.34 16.64 7.02
C PHE A 167 -2.06 16.27 5.55
N GLY A 168 -3.06 15.71 4.87
CA GLY A 168 -3.07 15.47 3.42
C GLY A 168 -1.96 14.56 2.94
N LYS A 169 -1.18 15.00 1.96
CA LYS A 169 -0.19 14.18 1.25
C LYS A 169 1.04 13.73 2.04
N ASN A 170 1.28 14.29 3.23
CA ASN A 170 2.52 14.08 3.96
C ASN A 170 2.43 12.82 4.83
N LEU A 171 3.30 11.83 4.62
CA LEU A 171 3.30 10.57 5.37
C LEU A 171 3.89 10.68 6.78
N GLY A 172 4.57 11.78 7.08
CA GLY A 172 5.20 12.01 8.38
C GLY A 172 4.22 12.35 9.50
N VAL A 173 4.79 12.48 10.69
CA VAL A 173 4.07 12.69 11.96
C VAL A 173 4.29 14.10 12.51
N CYS A 174 3.39 14.55 13.37
CA CYS A 174 3.44 15.77 14.17
C CYS A 174 3.28 15.44 15.65
#